data_AF-A0A151QQ95-F1
#
_entry.id   AF-A0A151QQ95-F1
#
_cell.length_a   1.000
_cell.length_b   1.000
_cell.length_c   1.000
_cell.angle_alpha   90.00
_cell.angle_beta   90.00
_cell.angle_gamma   90.00
#
_symmetry.space_group_name_H-M   'P 1'
#
loop_
_entity.id
_entity.type
_entity.pdbx_description
1 polymer ?
#
loop_
_entity_poly.entity_id
_entity_poly.type
_entity_poly.pdbx_seq_one_letter_code
_entity_poly.pdbx_strand_id
1 'polypeptide(L)'
;CNKFKEEISNLRNTLAKFSSGRNNLDIILGKQKCVFDKVGLGYNPQKQQKKYKIFFVPTQVTSSPFITCFYCGKKGHNSSNCYIRKNFNNLKNMNIKDPKKTWVSKSIHSLF
;
A
#
# COMPACT_ATOMS: atom_id res chain seq x y z
N CYS A 1 -28.36 -12.97 31.03
CA CYS A 1 -29.09 -11.93 30.26
C CYS A 1 -28.29 -10.63 30.09
N ASN A 2 -27.61 -10.10 31.12
CA ASN A 2 -26.84 -8.84 31.01
C ASN A 2 -25.60 -8.93 30.09
N LYS A 3 -24.87 -10.04 30.10
CA LYS A 3 -23.72 -10.28 29.21
C LYS A 3 -24.06 -10.12 27.72
N PHE A 4 -25.18 -10.69 27.27
CA PHE A 4 -25.61 -10.58 25.88
C PHE A 4 -26.06 -9.16 25.52
N LYS A 5 -26.66 -8.42 26.46
CA LYS A 5 -27.01 -7.00 26.23
C LYS A 5 -25.76 -6.15 26.03
N GLU A 6 -24.72 -6.39 26.82
CA GLU A 6 -23.44 -5.70 26.72
C GLU A 6 -22.72 -6.01 25.41
N GLU A 7 -22.69 -7.28 25.02
CA GLU A 7 -22.08 -7.73 23.75
C GLU A 7 -22.79 -7.12 22.53
N ILE A 8 -24.13 -7.09 22.52
CA ILE A 8 -24.91 -6.42 21.47
C ILE A 8 -24.62 -4.92 21.41
N SER A 9 -24.46 -4.25 22.55
CA SER A 9 -24.10 -2.84 22.61
C SER A 9 -22.71 -2.58 22.03
N ASN A 10 -21.72 -3.41 22.41
CA ASN A 10 -20.35 -3.32 21.91
C ASN A 10 -20.27 -3.56 20.39
N LEU A 11 -20.99 -4.56 19.89
CA LEU A 11 -21.08 -4.84 18.45
C LEU A 11 -21.70 -3.66 17.69
N ARG A 12 -22.79 -3.09 18.20
CA ARG A 12 -23.43 -1.90 17.59
C ARG A 12 -22.48 -0.70 17.55
N ASN A 13 -21.77 -0.42 18.64
CA ASN A 13 -20.79 0.66 18.70
C ASN A 13 -19.62 0.43 17.73
N THR A 14 -19.14 -0.81 17.61
CA THR A 14 -18.08 -1.17 16.68
C THR A 14 -18.53 -0.99 15.23
N LEU A 15 -19.76 -1.43 14.90
CA LEU A 15 -20.33 -1.27 13.58
C LEU A 15 -20.57 0.20 13.20
N ALA A 16 -20.99 1.02 14.17
CA ALA A 16 -21.14 2.46 13.98
C ALA A 16 -19.79 3.12 13.66
N LYS A 17 -18.76 2.85 14.46
CA LYS A 17 -17.39 3.35 14.21
C LYS A 17 -16.85 2.90 12.85
N PHE A 18 -17.05 1.64 12.50
CA PHE A 18 -16.63 1.09 11.21
C PHE A 18 -17.35 1.78 10.04
N SER A 19 -18.65 2.01 10.17
CA SER A 19 -19.44 2.68 9.14
C SER A 19 -19.03 4.14 8.96
N SER A 20 -18.81 4.88 10.05
CA SER A 20 -18.29 6.24 9.99
C SER A 20 -16.89 6.29 9.37
N GLY A 21 -16.01 5.34 9.73
CA GLY A 21 -14.68 5.21 9.13
C GLY A 21 -14.73 4.92 7.62
N ARG A 22 -15.64 4.03 7.18
CA ARG A 22 -15.88 3.73 5.77
C ARG A 22 -16.32 4.98 5.00
N ASN A 23 -17.26 5.75 5.54
CA ASN A 23 -17.75 6.97 4.88
C ASN A 23 -16.63 8.00 4.72
N ASN A 24 -15.80 8.18 5.75
CA ASN A 24 -14.64 9.07 5.67
C ASN A 24 -13.64 8.60 4.60
N LEU A 25 -13.39 7.30 4.53
CA LEU A 25 -12.52 6.71 3.51
C LEU A 25 -13.11 6.93 2.10
N ASP A 26 -14.41 6.71 1.91
CA ASP A 26 -15.07 6.92 0.63
C ASP A 26 -15.02 8.38 0.17
N ILE A 27 -15.16 9.34 1.09
CA ILE A 27 -14.98 10.77 0.78
C ILE A 27 -13.53 11.05 0.33
N ILE A 28 -12.53 10.47 0.99
CA ILE A 28 -11.12 10.63 0.63
C ILE A 28 -10.85 10.01 -0.74
N LEU A 29 -11.29 8.77 -0.96
CA LEU A 29 -11.09 8.04 -2.21
C LEU A 29 -11.88 8.64 -3.37
N GLY A 30 -13.11 9.10 -3.13
CA GLY A 30 -13.94 9.82 -4.09
C GLY A 30 -13.29 11.12 -4.55
N LYS A 31 -12.70 11.88 -3.62
CA LYS A 31 -11.86 13.05 -3.94
C LYS A 31 -10.56 12.67 -4.67
N GLN A 32 -10.08 11.44 -4.52
CA GLN A 32 -8.88 10.90 -5.18
C GLN A 32 -9.14 10.21 -6.52
N LYS A 33 -10.40 10.00 -6.95
CA LYS A 33 -10.71 9.44 -8.26
C LYS A 33 -10.29 10.43 -9.36
N CYS A 34 -9.01 10.39 -9.71
CA CYS A 34 -8.56 10.81 -11.03
C CYS A 34 -9.16 9.80 -12.00
N VAL A 35 -10.14 10.23 -12.79
CA VAL A 35 -10.65 9.39 -13.88
C VAL A 35 -9.49 9.22 -14.85
N PHE A 36 -8.82 8.07 -14.76
CA PHE A 36 -7.92 7.61 -15.81
C PHE A 36 -8.84 7.13 -16.93
N ASP A 37 -9.44 8.04 -17.67
CA ASP A 37 -10.15 7.71 -18.92
C ASP A 37 -9.11 7.16 -19.89
N LYS A 38 -8.86 5.86 -19.77
CA LYS A 38 -7.96 5.08 -20.63
C LYS A 38 -8.79 4.32 -21.65
N VAL A 39 -9.55 5.01 -22.49
CA VAL A 39 -10.23 4.35 -23.61
C VAL A 39 -10.06 5.18 -24.87
N GLY A 40 -9.17 4.72 -25.76
CA GLY A 40 -8.94 5.33 -27.07
C GLY A 40 -7.54 5.03 -27.64
N LEU A 41 -7.48 4.64 -28.92
CA LEU A 41 -6.22 4.59 -29.69
C LEU A 41 -5.60 6.00 -29.72
N GLY A 42 -4.36 6.12 -29.27
CA GLY A 42 -3.67 7.40 -29.09
C GLY A 42 -3.57 7.90 -27.63
N TYR A 43 -4.10 7.15 -26.65
CA TYR A 43 -3.91 7.47 -25.23
C TYR A 43 -2.42 7.42 -24.84
N ASN A 44 -1.82 8.59 -24.60
CA ASN A 44 -0.45 8.73 -24.14
C ASN A 44 -0.40 9.07 -22.63
N PRO A 45 -0.13 8.09 -21.75
CA PRO A 45 -0.13 8.28 -20.30
C PRO A 45 0.94 9.26 -19.79
N GLN A 46 1.91 9.63 -20.62
CA GLN A 46 3.02 10.50 -20.22
C GLN A 46 2.70 11.98 -20.34
N LYS A 47 1.70 12.37 -21.16
CA LYS A 47 1.45 13.78 -21.50
C LYS A 47 0.36 14.46 -20.66
N GLN A 48 -0.47 13.70 -19.94
CA GLN A 48 -1.55 14.27 -19.11
C GLN A 48 -1.68 13.60 -17.74
N GLN A 49 -0.58 13.10 -17.17
CA GLN A 49 -0.56 13.04 -15.71
C GLN A 49 -0.65 14.48 -15.22
N LYS A 50 -1.87 14.98 -15.01
CA LYS A 50 -2.11 16.10 -14.12
C LYS A 50 -1.38 15.67 -12.86
N LYS A 51 -0.23 16.29 -12.61
CA LYS A 51 0.49 16.16 -11.35
C LYS A 51 -0.41 16.78 -10.31
N TYR A 52 -1.50 16.09 -9.96
CA TYR A 52 -2.07 16.30 -8.65
C TYR A 52 -0.91 15.95 -7.72
N LYS A 53 -0.47 16.94 -6.94
CA LYS A 53 0.39 16.64 -5.79
C LYS A 53 -0.31 15.49 -5.11
N ILE A 54 0.30 14.31 -5.17
CA ILE A 54 -0.14 13.15 -4.45
C ILE A 54 -0.36 13.67 -3.02
N PHE A 55 -1.61 13.82 -2.61
CA PHE A 55 -1.95 14.35 -1.28
C PHE A 55 -1.49 13.40 -0.18
N PHE A 56 -0.98 12.22 -0.57
CA PHE A 56 0.12 11.56 0.13
C PHE A 56 1.40 12.40 0.02
N VAL A 57 1.40 13.55 0.69
CA VAL A 57 2.65 14.02 1.27
C VAL A 57 3.02 12.89 2.24
N PRO A 58 4.08 12.10 2.01
CA PRO A 58 4.64 11.34 3.13
C PRO A 58 4.89 12.41 4.16
N THR A 59 4.27 12.34 5.35
CA THR A 59 4.46 13.34 6.39
C THR A 59 5.95 13.55 6.44
N GLN A 60 6.37 14.67 5.86
CA GLN A 60 7.74 15.07 5.86
C GLN A 60 7.90 15.29 7.33
N VAL A 61 8.54 14.31 7.97
CA VAL A 61 9.25 14.45 9.23
C VAL A 61 10.25 15.55 8.96
N THR A 62 9.71 16.76 8.88
CA THR A 62 10.42 18.01 8.87
C THR A 62 11.25 17.95 10.14
N SER A 63 12.56 17.94 9.96
CA SER A 63 13.49 18.57 10.89
C SER A 63 13.45 18.10 12.35
N SER A 64 13.26 16.80 12.61
CA SER A 64 13.59 16.25 13.93
C SER A 64 14.96 15.55 13.86
N PRO A 65 15.95 15.90 14.70
CA PRO A 65 17.36 15.48 14.59
C PRO A 65 17.62 13.98 14.81
N PHE A 66 16.56 13.17 14.89
CA PHE A 66 16.65 11.74 15.19
C PHE A 66 15.77 10.93 14.23
N ILE A 67 16.21 10.81 12.97
CA ILE A 67 15.65 9.83 12.03
C ILE A 67 15.70 8.46 12.70
N THR A 68 14.54 7.90 13.04
CA THR A 68 14.43 6.57 13.65
C THR A 68 14.10 5.55 12.57
N CYS A 69 14.82 4.44 12.57
CA CYS A 69 14.63 3.37 11.62
C CYS A 69 13.39 2.55 11.98
N PHE A 70 12.41 2.47 11.07
CA PHE A 70 11.21 1.65 11.29
C PHE A 70 11.48 0.14 11.28
N TYR A 71 12.65 -0.29 10.81
CA TYR A 71 13.03 -1.70 10.81
C TYR A 71 13.69 -2.14 12.12
N CYS A 72 14.65 -1.37 12.64
CA CYS A 72 15.43 -1.75 13.83
C CYS A 72 15.19 -0.87 15.05
N GLY A 73 14.33 0.15 14.95
CA GLY A 73 14.01 1.07 16.05
C GLY A 73 15.14 2.03 16.46
N LYS A 74 16.34 1.95 15.85
CA LYS A 74 17.49 2.81 16.19
C LYS A 74 17.40 4.18 15.52
N LYS A 75 17.84 5.21 16.24
CA LYS A 75 17.98 6.59 15.75
C LYS A 75 19.19 6.73 14.79
N GLY A 76 19.24 7.79 14.01
CA GLY A 76 20.33 8.16 13.09
C GLY A 76 20.22 7.64 11.66
N HIS A 77 19.23 6.80 11.31
CA HIS A 77 19.06 6.29 9.94
C HIS A 77 17.63 5.82 9.66
N ASN A 78 17.22 5.79 8.39
CA ASN A 78 15.91 5.27 7.96
C ASN A 78 15.98 3.78 7.57
N SER A 79 14.84 3.14 7.34
CA SER A 79 14.76 1.72 6.99
C SER A 79 15.51 1.35 5.70
N SER A 80 15.67 2.27 4.74
CA SER A 80 16.42 2.01 3.50
C SER A 80 17.93 1.93 3.75
N ASN A 81 18.41 2.68 4.74
CA ASN A 81 19.82 2.72 5.14
C ASN A 81 20.15 1.79 6.33
N CYS A 82 19.20 0.97 6.77
CA CYS A 82 19.40 0.07 7.89
C CYS A 82 20.38 -1.05 7.55
N TYR A 83 21.52 -1.10 8.26
CA TYR A 83 22.53 -2.15 8.10
C TYR A 83 21.97 -3.55 8.34
N ILE A 84 21.13 -3.73 9.37
CA ILE A 84 20.50 -5.02 9.70
C ILE A 84 19.63 -5.50 8.53
N ARG A 85 18.83 -4.61 7.94
CA ARG A 85 17.97 -4.92 6.78
C ARG A 85 18.81 -5.20 5.52
N LYS A 86 19.83 -4.38 5.26
CA LYS A 86 20.74 -4.57 4.11
C LYS A 86 21.46 -5.91 4.19
N ASN A 87 21.98 -6.28 5.35
CA ASN A 87 22.64 -7.57 5.52
C ASN A 87 21.70 -8.76 5.37
N PHE A 88 20.44 -8.66 5.82
CA PHE A 88 19.45 -9.71 5.57
C PHE A 88 19.15 -9.88 4.08
N ASN A 89 19.08 -8.77 3.33
CA ASN A 89 18.93 -8.82 1.87
C ASN A 89 20.20 -9.35 1.17
N ASN A 90 21.39 -8.99 1.66
CA ASN A 90 22.65 -9.51 1.14
C ASN A 90 22.81 -11.02 1.39
N LEU A 91 22.29 -11.53 2.52
CA LEU A 91 22.22 -12.95 2.80
C LEU A 91 21.28 -13.68 1.84
N LYS A 92 20.12 -13.07 1.50
CA LYS A 92 19.23 -13.57 0.43
C LYS A 92 19.87 -13.54 -0.96
N ASN A 93 20.76 -12.58 -1.20
CA ASN A 93 21.52 -12.50 -2.46
C ASN A 93 22.71 -13.48 -2.51
N MET A 94 23.10 -14.08 -1.39
CA MET A 94 24.21 -15.04 -1.29
C MET A 94 23.79 -16.50 -1.31
N ASN A 95 22.49 -16.83 -1.42
CA ASN A 95 22.06 -18.17 -1.78
C ASN A 95 20.60 -18.15 -2.22
N ILE A 96 20.41 -18.45 -3.51
CA ILE A 96 19.32 -19.21 -4.13
C ILE A 96 19.29 -18.78 -5.61
N LYS A 97 20.03 -19.52 -6.45
CA LYS A 97 19.72 -19.63 -7.88
C LYS A 97 18.54 -20.58 -8.00
N ASP A 98 17.37 -20.18 -7.54
CA ASP A 98 16.17 -20.93 -7.90
C ASP A 98 15.99 -20.78 -9.42
N PRO A 99 15.74 -21.87 -10.16
CA PRO A 99 15.44 -21.77 -11.57
C PRO A 99 14.24 -20.83 -11.75
N LYS A 100 14.41 -19.80 -12.58
CA LYS A 100 13.32 -18.89 -12.96
C LYS A 100 12.17 -19.73 -13.53
N LYS A 101 11.12 -19.96 -12.75
CA LYS A 101 9.88 -20.55 -13.27
C LYS A 101 9.13 -19.45 -14.03
N THR A 102 9.33 -19.41 -15.34
CA THR A 102 8.54 -18.57 -16.24
C THR A 102 7.13 -19.17 -16.33
N TRP A 103 6.12 -18.36 -16.04
CA TRP A 103 4.72 -18.76 -16.23
C TRP A 103 4.40 -18.71 -17.73
N VAL A 104 4.03 -19.85 -18.32
CA VAL A 104 3.60 -19.96 -19.72
C VAL A 104 2.08 -20.14 -19.73
N SER A 105 1.36 -19.26 -20.43
CA SER A 105 -0.07 -19.43 -20.65
C SER A 105 -0.31 -20.69 -21.49
N LYS A 106 -1.17 -21.61 -21.01
CA LYS A 106 -1.68 -22.70 -21.85
C LYS A 106 -2.53 -22.08 -22.97
N SER A 107 -2.00 -22.13 -24.19
CA SER A 107 -2.79 -21.82 -25.39
C SER A 107 -3.89 -22.88 -25.50
N ILE A 108 -5.15 -22.46 -25.44
CA ILE A 108 -6.28 -23.32 -25.81
C ILE A 108 -6.19 -23.48 -27.32
N HIS A 109 -6.00 -24.72 -27.76
CA HIS A 109 -6.07 -25.09 -29.17
C HIS A 109 -7.52 -24.83 -29.63
N SER A 110 -7.76 -23.70 -30.29
CA SER A 110 -8.99 -23.52 -31.06
C SER A 110 -8.82 -24.30 -32.35
N LEU A 111 -9.33 -25.53 -32.35
CA LEU A 111 -9.62 -26.28 -33.58
C LEU A 111 -10.68 -25.49 -34.36
N PHE A 112 -10.25 -24.88 -35.46
CA PHE A 112 -11.08 -24.58 -36.63
C PHE A 112 -10.32 -25.07 -37.86
#